data_AF-A0A2D8EN64-F1
#
_entry.id   AF-A0A2D8EN64-F1
#
_cell.length_a   1.000
_cell.length_b   1.000
_cell.length_c   1.000
_cell.angle_alpha   90.00
_cell.angle_beta   90.00
_cell.angle_gamma   90.00
#
_symmetry.space_group_name_H-M   'P 1'
#
loop_
_entity.id
_entity.type
_entity.pdbx_description
1 polymer ?
#
loop_
_entity_poly.entity_id
_entity_poly.type
_entity_poly.pdbx_seq_one_letter_code
_entity_poly.pdbx_strand_id
1 'polypeptide(L)'
;MKKSSAQKAGYRSAFELNLAKSLANNNVSFEYESEKLSYVPKPRVYTPDFYLPDHSVYIEAKGYFDKSDRVKMQLIKEQYPDLDIRIVFLNARNKIYKGSKTSYGDWATRHNFEWAEKNIPADWYKEDG
;
A
#
# COMPACT_ATOMS: atom_id res chain seq x y z
N MET A 1 -24.75 -10.15 -7.66
CA MET A 1 -24.93 -10.64 -6.26
C MET A 1 -26.03 -9.84 -5.59
N LYS A 2 -26.92 -10.48 -4.83
CA LYS A 2 -27.98 -9.79 -4.06
C LYS A 2 -27.33 -9.02 -2.90
N LYS A 3 -27.69 -7.75 -2.70
CA LYS A 3 -27.26 -6.95 -1.53
C LYS A 3 -27.74 -7.62 -0.23
N SER A 4 -26.88 -7.64 0.79
CA SER A 4 -27.26 -8.13 2.13
C SER A 4 -28.32 -7.22 2.77
N SER A 5 -29.02 -7.73 3.80
CA SER A 5 -29.99 -6.93 4.57
C SER A 5 -29.35 -5.66 5.15
N ALA A 6 -28.11 -5.76 5.65
CA ALA A 6 -27.32 -4.62 6.13
C ALA A 6 -27.07 -3.57 5.05
N GLN A 7 -26.62 -4.00 3.86
CA GLN A 7 -26.36 -3.10 2.74
C GLN A 7 -27.62 -2.43 2.21
N LYS A 8 -28.79 -3.08 2.29
CA LYS A 8 -30.07 -2.46 1.95
C LYS A 8 -30.49 -1.40 2.98
N ALA A 9 -30.13 -1.60 4.24
CA ALA A 9 -30.38 -0.67 5.34
C ALA A 9 -29.31 0.43 5.48
N GLY A 10 -28.31 0.48 4.59
CA GLY A 10 -27.27 1.51 4.60
C GLY A 10 -26.04 1.21 5.48
N TYR A 11 -26.01 0.07 6.19
CA TYR A 11 -24.89 -0.31 7.07
C TYR A 11 -23.82 -1.09 6.31
N ARG A 12 -22.54 -0.93 6.68
CA ARG A 12 -21.42 -1.60 5.98
C ARG A 12 -21.33 -3.08 6.34
N SER A 13 -21.86 -3.49 7.49
CA SER A 13 -21.87 -4.88 7.92
C SER A 13 -23.15 -5.28 8.67
N ALA A 14 -23.41 -6.59 8.72
CA ALA A 14 -24.50 -7.14 9.53
C ALA A 14 -24.29 -6.86 11.03
N PHE A 15 -23.03 -6.82 11.47
CA PHE A 15 -22.66 -6.46 12.83
C PHE A 15 -23.08 -5.03 13.16
N GLU A 16 -22.75 -4.05 12.30
CA GLU A 16 -23.15 -2.66 12.49
C GLU A 16 -24.68 -2.47 12.48
N LEU A 17 -25.39 -3.15 11.59
CA LEU A 17 -26.86 -3.14 11.58
C LEU A 17 -27.42 -3.64 12.92
N ASN A 18 -26.84 -4.69 13.50
CA ASN A 18 -27.29 -5.23 14.78
C ASN A 18 -27.00 -4.27 15.95
N LEU A 19 -25.88 -3.55 15.92
CA LEU A 19 -25.60 -2.50 16.90
C LEU A 19 -26.63 -1.37 16.81
N ALA A 20 -26.92 -0.89 15.60
CA ALA A 20 -27.92 0.16 15.39
C ALA A 20 -29.33 -0.27 15.87
N LYS A 21 -29.72 -1.52 15.61
CA LYS A 21 -30.96 -2.09 16.16
C LYS A 21 -30.95 -2.11 17.69
N SER A 22 -29.82 -2.48 18.30
CA SER A 22 -29.68 -2.48 19.76
C SER A 22 -29.86 -1.07 20.32
N LEU A 23 -29.23 -0.06 19.73
CA LEU A 23 -29.39 1.35 20.13
C LEU A 23 -30.84 1.81 19.99
N ALA A 24 -31.48 1.53 18.85
CA ALA A 24 -32.88 1.87 18.62
C ALA A 24 -33.82 1.18 19.62
N ASN A 25 -33.62 -0.11 19.92
CA ASN A 25 -34.42 -0.87 20.88
C ASN A 25 -34.27 -0.35 22.32
N ASN A 26 -33.13 0.28 22.63
CA ASN A 26 -32.88 0.91 23.93
C ASN A 26 -33.22 2.41 23.93
N ASN A 27 -33.90 2.93 22.90
CA ASN A 27 -34.25 4.35 22.74
C ASN A 27 -33.04 5.30 22.83
N VAL A 28 -31.87 4.86 22.36
CA VAL A 28 -30.66 5.68 22.29
C VAL A 28 -30.60 6.34 20.92
N SER A 29 -30.59 7.68 20.89
CA SER A 29 -30.37 8.45 19.66
C SER A 29 -28.94 8.28 19.16
N PHE A 30 -28.78 8.07 17.85
CA PHE A 30 -27.47 7.95 17.22
C PHE A 30 -27.51 8.48 15.79
N GLU A 31 -26.33 8.82 15.29
CA GLU A 31 -26.10 9.07 13.87
C GLU A 31 -25.05 8.07 13.37
N TYR A 32 -25.18 7.64 12.12
CA TYR A 32 -24.31 6.63 11.52
C TYR A 32 -23.48 7.25 10.41
N GLU A 33 -22.16 7.28 10.61
CA GLU A 33 -21.16 7.82 9.66
C GLU A 33 -21.38 9.29 9.21
N SER A 34 -22.03 10.10 10.05
CA SER A 34 -22.27 11.53 9.80
C SER A 34 -21.05 12.40 10.12
N GLU A 35 -20.48 12.21 11.31
CA GLU A 35 -19.36 13.00 11.82
C GLU A 35 -18.01 12.50 11.31
N LYS A 36 -17.14 13.44 10.90
CA LYS A 36 -15.78 13.13 10.39
C LYS A 36 -14.74 13.99 11.09
N LEU A 37 -13.72 13.33 11.62
CA LEU A 37 -12.58 13.99 12.27
C LEU A 37 -11.33 13.82 11.40
N SER A 38 -10.71 14.93 11.02
CA SER A 38 -9.40 14.93 10.38
C SER A 38 -8.30 14.71 11.42
N TYR A 39 -7.29 13.93 11.07
CA TYR A 39 -6.12 13.72 11.93
C TYR A 39 -4.84 13.64 11.10
N VAL A 40 -3.71 14.00 11.72
CA VAL A 40 -2.37 13.86 11.14
C VAL A 40 -1.69 12.67 11.83
N PRO A 41 -1.29 11.62 11.10
CA PRO A 41 -0.57 10.51 11.70
C PRO A 41 0.83 10.97 12.13
N LYS A 42 1.41 10.30 13.12
CA LYS A 42 2.83 10.51 13.45
C LYS A 42 3.70 10.21 12.21
N PRO A 43 4.77 10.98 11.98
CA PRO A 43 5.75 10.66 10.95
C PRO A 43 6.24 9.22 11.09
N ARG A 44 6.41 8.55 9.94
CA ARG A 44 6.97 7.20 9.87
C ARG A 44 8.39 7.27 9.33
N VAL A 45 9.24 6.37 9.80
CA VAL A 45 10.62 6.24 9.32
C VAL A 45 10.67 5.18 8.22
N TYR A 46 11.38 5.48 7.14
CA TYR A 46 11.72 4.52 6.11
C TYR A 46 13.06 3.86 6.45
N THR A 47 13.08 2.53 6.46
CA THR A 47 14.30 1.73 6.57
C THR A 47 14.34 0.83 5.34
N PRO A 48 15.32 0.98 4.44
CA PRO A 48 15.48 0.07 3.31
C PRO A 48 15.86 -1.33 3.82
N ASP A 49 15.60 -2.36 3.02
CA ASP A 49 16.08 -3.71 3.35
C ASP A 49 17.60 -3.82 3.16
N PHE A 50 18.14 -3.15 2.13
CA PHE A 50 19.57 -3.06 1.88
C PHE A 50 19.98 -1.64 1.45
N TYR A 51 21.20 -1.26 1.81
CA TYR A 51 21.85 -0.06 1.31
C TYR A 51 23.22 -0.45 0.79
N LEU A 52 23.55 -0.02 -0.42
CA LEU A 52 24.84 -0.22 -1.08
C LEU A 52 25.62 1.10 -1.00
N PRO A 53 26.52 1.27 -0.02
CA PRO A 53 27.16 2.56 0.23
C PRO A 53 28.02 3.04 -0.94
N ASP A 54 28.79 2.13 -1.54
CA ASP A 54 29.71 2.43 -2.64
C ASP A 54 28.99 2.93 -3.90
N HIS A 55 27.70 2.60 -4.04
CA HIS A 55 26.87 3.01 -5.18
C HIS A 55 25.76 3.99 -4.80
N SER A 56 25.61 4.31 -3.51
CA SER A 56 24.50 5.13 -2.97
C SER A 56 23.10 4.64 -3.36
N VAL A 57 22.92 3.32 -3.48
CA VAL A 57 21.65 2.69 -3.88
C VAL A 57 20.93 2.07 -2.68
N TYR A 58 19.65 2.39 -2.53
CA TYR A 58 18.74 1.80 -1.54
C TYR A 58 17.90 0.72 -2.21
N ILE A 59 17.74 -0.43 -1.57
CA ILE A 59 16.99 -1.57 -2.14
C ILE A 59 15.92 -2.03 -1.17
N GLU A 60 14.69 -2.14 -1.67
CA GLU A 60 13.56 -2.75 -0.99
C GLU A 60 13.22 -4.11 -1.64
N ALA A 61 13.20 -5.19 -0.85
CA ALA A 61 12.80 -6.51 -1.29
C ALA A 61 11.30 -6.73 -1.00
N LYS A 62 10.52 -7.16 -2.00
CA LYS A 62 9.06 -7.35 -1.84
C LYS A 62 8.53 -8.66 -2.40
N GLY A 63 8.01 -9.49 -1.50
CA GLY A 63 7.15 -10.64 -1.85
C GLY A 63 5.69 -10.22 -2.04
N TYR A 64 5.11 -9.63 -1.01
CA TYR A 64 3.78 -9.00 -1.04
C TYR A 64 3.97 -7.48 -1.16
N PHE A 65 3.20 -6.84 -2.05
CA PHE A 65 3.35 -5.42 -2.34
C PHE A 65 1.98 -4.77 -2.39
N ASP A 66 1.50 -4.42 -1.20
CA ASP A 66 0.12 -4.01 -1.00
C ASP A 66 -0.11 -2.52 -1.29
N LYS A 67 -1.33 -2.04 -1.03
CA LYS A 67 -1.63 -0.62 -1.22
C LYS A 67 -0.81 0.28 -0.30
N SER A 68 -0.56 -0.15 0.93
CA SER A 68 0.18 0.64 1.92
C SER A 68 1.66 0.77 1.56
N ASP A 69 2.29 -0.30 1.07
CA ASP A 69 3.65 -0.27 0.55
C ASP A 69 3.77 0.69 -0.62
N ARG A 70 2.83 0.64 -1.58
CA ARG A 70 2.84 1.53 -2.74
C ARG A 70 2.72 3.00 -2.36
N VAL A 71 1.81 3.32 -1.44
CA VAL A 71 1.67 4.67 -0.88
C VAL A 71 2.95 5.10 -0.16
N LYS A 72 3.54 4.21 0.65
CA LYS A 72 4.82 4.45 1.33
C LYS A 72 5.91 4.81 0.31
N MET A 73 6.12 3.99 -0.71
CA MET A 73 7.16 4.22 -1.72
C MET A 73 6.95 5.54 -2.48
N GLN A 74 5.71 5.85 -2.88
CA GLN A 74 5.41 7.14 -3.53
C GLN A 74 5.72 8.34 -2.64
N LEU A 75 5.31 8.29 -1.36
CA LEU A 75 5.57 9.37 -0.40
C LEU A 75 7.08 9.55 -0.13
N ILE A 76 7.83 8.45 -0.03
CA ILE A 76 9.29 8.52 0.13
C ILE A 76 9.90 9.20 -1.09
N LYS A 77 9.52 8.78 -2.30
CA LYS A 77 10.03 9.37 -3.54
C LYS A 77 9.68 10.85 -3.70
N GLU A 78 8.48 11.24 -3.28
CA GLU A 78 8.06 12.64 -3.27
C GLU A 78 8.89 13.48 -2.29
N GLN A 79 9.20 12.94 -1.11
CA GLN A 79 9.94 13.64 -0.05
C GLN A 79 11.46 13.58 -0.21
N TYR A 80 11.97 12.58 -0.91
CA TYR A 80 13.40 12.31 -1.11
C TYR A 80 13.66 11.99 -2.60
N PRO A 81 13.44 12.95 -3.51
CA PRO A 81 13.52 12.71 -4.96
C PRO A 81 14.92 12.35 -5.44
N ASP A 82 15.96 12.69 -4.68
CA ASP A 82 17.37 12.47 -5.03
C ASP A 82 17.90 11.09 -4.61
N LEU A 83 17.13 10.31 -3.84
CA LEU A 83 17.55 8.96 -3.45
C LEU A 83 17.30 7.96 -4.58
N ASP A 84 18.34 7.19 -4.92
CA ASP A 84 18.22 6.04 -5.80
C ASP A 84 17.64 4.85 -5.01
N ILE A 85 16.31 4.70 -5.08
CA ILE A 85 15.59 3.60 -4.44
C ILE A 85 15.11 2.63 -5.52
N ARG A 86 15.57 1.39 -5.42
CA ARG A 86 15.23 0.29 -6.33
C ARG A 86 14.44 -0.80 -5.61
N ILE A 87 13.66 -1.58 -6.36
CA ILE A 87 12.79 -2.62 -5.78
C ILE A 87 13.13 -3.99 -6.37
N VAL A 88 13.34 -5.00 -5.53
CA VAL A 88 13.48 -6.39 -5.97
C VAL A 88 12.24 -7.17 -5.60
N PHE A 89 11.45 -7.57 -6.59
CA PHE A 89 10.25 -8.36 -6.37
C PHE A 89 10.55 -9.85 -6.35
N LEU A 90 9.90 -10.62 -5.47
CA LEU A 90 9.91 -12.08 -5.56
C LEU A 90 9.26 -12.56 -6.87
N ASN A 91 8.17 -11.90 -7.27
CA ASN A 91 7.48 -12.10 -8.54
C ASN A 91 6.86 -10.77 -8.99
N ALA A 92 7.46 -10.11 -9.97
CA ALA A 92 7.03 -8.81 -10.45
C ALA A 92 5.72 -8.87 -11.25
N ARG A 93 5.33 -10.06 -11.73
CA ARG A 93 4.09 -10.29 -12.49
C ARG A 93 2.83 -10.33 -11.60
N ASN A 94 3.00 -10.43 -10.28
CA ASN A 94 1.90 -10.37 -9.34
C ASN A 94 1.07 -9.09 -9.52
N LYS A 95 -0.26 -9.20 -9.40
CA LYS A 95 -1.17 -8.07 -9.59
C LYS A 95 -1.29 -7.25 -8.32
N ILE A 96 -1.34 -5.93 -8.45
CA ILE A 96 -1.46 -4.97 -7.31
C ILE A 96 -2.69 -5.20 -6.41
N TYR A 97 -3.70 -5.89 -6.95
CA TYR A 97 -4.82 -6.51 -6.25
C TYR A 97 -5.47 -7.55 -7.19
N LYS A 98 -6.32 -8.43 -6.64
CA LYS A 98 -7.02 -9.47 -7.41
C LYS A 98 -7.87 -8.85 -8.53
N GLY A 99 -7.60 -9.24 -9.78
CA GLY A 99 -8.31 -8.76 -10.96
C GLY A 99 -7.73 -7.48 -11.59
N SER A 100 -6.68 -6.89 -11.01
CA SER A 100 -5.99 -5.76 -11.66
C SER A 100 -5.27 -6.22 -12.93
N LYS A 101 -5.27 -5.37 -13.96
CA LYS A 101 -4.42 -5.55 -15.14
C LYS A 101 -2.97 -5.14 -14.87
N THR A 102 -2.75 -4.23 -13.91
CA THR A 102 -1.42 -3.73 -13.52
C THR A 102 -0.72 -4.72 -12.58
N SER A 103 0.49 -5.14 -12.95
CA SER A 103 1.39 -5.92 -12.10
C SER A 103 2.26 -5.04 -11.19
N TYR A 104 3.03 -5.65 -10.28
CA TYR A 104 3.98 -4.94 -9.43
C TYR A 104 5.07 -4.26 -10.26
N GLY A 105 5.62 -4.97 -11.26
CA GLY A 105 6.59 -4.40 -12.19
C GLY A 105 6.00 -3.24 -13.00
N ASP A 106 4.79 -3.41 -13.54
CA ASP A 106 4.09 -2.32 -14.26
C ASP A 106 3.91 -1.07 -13.38
N TRP A 107 3.61 -1.28 -12.10
CA TRP A 107 3.49 -0.20 -11.13
C TRP A 107 4.83 0.49 -10.88
N ALA A 108 5.90 -0.28 -10.63
CA ALA A 108 7.23 0.27 -10.39
C ALA A 108 7.70 1.11 -11.58
N THR A 109 7.59 0.58 -12.80
CA THR A 109 7.91 1.30 -14.03
C THR A 109 7.08 2.59 -14.17
N ARG A 110 5.76 2.54 -13.94
CA ARG A 110 4.89 3.73 -14.02
C ARG A 110 5.28 4.83 -13.02
N HIS A 111 5.81 4.44 -11.86
CA HIS A 111 6.24 5.34 -10.80
C HIS A 111 7.76 5.60 -10.81
N ASN A 112 8.44 5.26 -11.92
CA ASN A 112 9.86 5.49 -12.16
C ASN A 112 10.79 4.85 -11.12
N PHE A 113 10.39 3.72 -10.52
CA PHE A 113 11.30 2.92 -9.69
C PHE A 113 12.02 1.93 -10.59
N GLU A 114 13.35 1.90 -10.52
CA GLU A 114 14.10 0.78 -11.09
C GLU A 114 13.81 -0.48 -10.29
N TRP A 115 13.66 -1.61 -10.97
CA TRP A 115 13.26 -2.85 -10.32
C TRP A 115 13.82 -4.09 -11.00
N ALA A 116 13.90 -5.17 -10.23
CA ALA A 116 14.30 -6.49 -10.68
C ALA A 116 13.38 -7.58 -10.11
N GLU A 117 13.50 -8.80 -10.64
CA GLU A 117 12.78 -9.98 -10.15
C GLU A 117 13.78 -11.01 -9.59
N LYS A 118 13.48 -11.55 -8.41
CA LYS A 118 14.21 -12.58 -7.64
C LYS A 118 15.60 -12.22 -7.12
N ASN A 119 16.41 -11.46 -7.84
CA ASN A 119 17.79 -11.15 -7.45
C ASN A 119 18.13 -9.68 -7.73
N ILE A 120 19.14 -9.16 -7.01
CA ILE A 120 19.77 -7.86 -7.30
C ILE A 120 20.67 -8.04 -8.53
N PRO A 121 20.41 -7.33 -9.65
CA PRO A 121 21.25 -7.37 -10.84
C PRO A 121 22.68 -6.94 -10.54
N ALA A 122 23.66 -7.60 -11.18
CA ALA A 122 25.07 -7.28 -10.99
C ALA A 122 25.41 -5.82 -11.35
N ASP A 123 24.75 -5.28 -12.38
CA ASP A 123 24.93 -3.91 -12.86
C ASP A 123 24.50 -2.85 -11.83
N TRP A 124 23.84 -3.24 -10.72
CA TRP A 124 23.54 -2.31 -9.62
C TRP A 124 24.72 -2.12 -8.66
N TYR A 125 25.72 -3.02 -8.70
CA TYR A 125 26.85 -3.02 -7.76
C TYR A 125 28.20 -3.39 -8.40
N LYS A 126 28.28 -3.42 -9.72
CA LYS A 126 29.52 -3.55 -10.46
C LYS A 126 29.72 -2.29 -11.28
N GLU A 127 30.93 -1.75 -11.23
CA GLU A 127 31.33 -0.70 -12.16
C GLU A 127 31.47 -1.29 -13.57
N ASP A 128 31.13 -0.51 -14.58
CA ASP A 128 31.54 -0.80 -15.95
C ASP A 128 33.07 -0.74 -15.96
N GLY A 129 33.70 -1.92 -16.11
CA GLY A 129 35.16 -2.06 -16.06
C GLY A 129 35.91 -1.32 -17.17
#